data_AF-A0A4T3F5Y9-F1
#
_entry.id   AF-A0A4T3F5Y9-F1
#
_cell.length_a   1.000
_cell.length_b   1.000
_cell.length_c   1.000
_cell.angle_alpha   90.00
_cell.angle_beta   90.00
_cell.angle_gamma   90.00
#
_symmetry.space_group_name_H-M   'P 1'
#
loop_
_entity.id
_entity.type
_entity.pdbx_description
1 polymer ?
#
loop_
_entity_poly.entity_id
_entity_poly.type
_entity_poly.pdbx_seq_one_letter_code
_entity_poly.pdbx_strand_id
1 'polypeptide(L)'
;MGINARRLPWDRFAHWAPGAAMLVMAFTAVLLVAAVLTERTGFSEPDSVPFPSTELVEEMVDAELGDDDDRDTDLALYDRIAERVAAGEDYYAAAVAEQRAGDFPVRPGTTVRLPTLAYLNAWIGQGGLAVLAVLVGLATLIAWWRRLDDEPGGEEHRNIAMLLLVIGAGIGLKAEYLVLHEVWAGVLLALSFGVHRPGKWGLAWLAAAAALAIREHALPFVLLMGAFALFRRDWRELAAWTGLVLVFAVVWAAHLAQVDALISEADPRSPAWLVLRGLGGWTLNITESSVLHLVPGWLAAPLVLLPLLGWAGWKSDAGLFGFLLFLGYGVFFMLAGRDNNFYWALVVTPCWFMGYAFVPRALRSLWNSARGR
;
A
#
# COMPACT_ATOMS: atom_id res chain seq x y z
N MET A 1 18.60 -41.09 11.22
CA MET A 1 17.59 -40.98 10.15
C MET A 1 17.90 -39.74 9.35
N GLY A 2 18.34 -39.88 8.10
CA GLY A 2 18.92 -38.79 7.31
C GLY A 2 17.90 -37.72 6.94
N ILE A 3 18.12 -36.50 7.41
CA ILE A 3 17.32 -35.32 7.05
C ILE A 3 17.81 -34.81 5.69
N ASN A 4 17.65 -35.62 4.64
CA ASN A 4 17.55 -35.07 3.30
C ASN A 4 16.18 -34.42 3.22
N ALA A 5 16.06 -33.21 3.77
CA ALA A 5 14.91 -32.36 3.56
C ALA A 5 14.74 -32.24 2.04
N ARG A 6 13.72 -32.89 1.48
CA ARG A 6 13.41 -32.75 0.06
C ARG A 6 13.31 -31.26 -0.22
N ARG A 7 14.17 -30.76 -1.11
CA ARG A 7 14.14 -29.36 -1.55
C ARG A 7 12.74 -29.09 -2.10
N LEU A 8 11.96 -28.31 -1.38
CA LEU A 8 10.56 -28.07 -1.71
C LEU A 8 10.51 -27.29 -3.03
N PRO A 9 9.76 -27.72 -4.06
CA PRO A 9 9.79 -27.09 -5.39
C PRO A 9 9.48 -25.59 -5.40
N TRP A 10 8.73 -25.13 -4.40
CA TRP A 10 8.31 -23.74 -4.17
C TRP A 10 9.26 -22.94 -3.25
N ASP A 11 10.35 -23.55 -2.80
CA ASP A 11 11.46 -22.86 -2.13
C ASP A 11 12.45 -22.36 -3.18
N ARG A 12 12.47 -21.04 -3.41
CA ARG A 12 13.36 -20.44 -4.40
C ARG A 12 14.83 -20.66 -4.07
N PHE A 13 15.21 -20.46 -2.80
CA PHE A 13 16.60 -20.39 -2.39
C PHE A 13 17.22 -21.76 -2.15
N ALA A 14 16.43 -22.79 -1.82
CA ALA A 14 16.93 -24.16 -1.61
C ALA A 14 17.61 -24.79 -2.85
N HIS A 15 17.46 -24.18 -4.02
CA HIS A 15 18.00 -24.67 -5.29
C HIS A 15 19.19 -23.87 -5.80
N TRP A 16 19.67 -22.89 -5.03
CA TRP A 16 20.70 -21.96 -5.49
C TRP A 16 22.11 -22.49 -5.30
N ALA A 17 23.02 -22.04 -6.17
CA ALA A 17 24.44 -22.26 -5.99
C ALA A 17 24.94 -21.54 -4.73
N PRO A 18 25.95 -22.10 -4.02
CA PRO A 18 26.45 -21.50 -2.78
C PRO A 18 26.85 -20.03 -2.90
N GLY A 19 27.53 -19.67 -4.00
CA GLY A 19 27.92 -18.29 -4.29
C GLY A 19 26.74 -17.33 -4.35
N ALA A 20 25.67 -17.70 -5.05
CA ALA A 20 24.48 -16.85 -5.17
C ALA A 20 23.76 -16.68 -3.83
N ALA A 21 23.66 -17.75 -3.03
CA ALA A 21 23.07 -17.69 -1.70
C ALA A 21 23.88 -16.80 -0.75
N MET A 22 25.23 -16.90 -0.78
CA MET A 22 26.11 -16.02 -0.01
C MET A 22 25.94 -14.55 -0.41
N LEU A 23 25.87 -14.25 -1.71
CA LEU A 23 25.67 -12.88 -2.20
C LEU A 23 24.35 -12.28 -1.73
N VAL A 24 23.25 -13.03 -1.77
CA VAL A 24 21.96 -12.53 -1.27
C VAL A 24 21.94 -12.35 0.24
N MET A 25 22.57 -13.25 1.01
CA MET A 25 22.71 -13.03 2.46
C MET A 25 23.54 -11.79 2.77
N ALA A 26 24.68 -11.61 2.09
CA ALA A 26 25.54 -10.45 2.27
C ALA A 26 24.82 -9.15 1.88
N PHE A 27 24.13 -9.15 0.72
CA PHE A 27 23.33 -8.02 0.29
C PHE A 27 22.21 -7.69 1.28
N THR A 28 21.49 -8.70 1.78
CA THR A 28 20.43 -8.51 2.78
C THR A 28 21.02 -7.93 4.07
N ALA A 29 22.15 -8.44 4.57
CA ALA A 29 22.80 -7.91 5.76
C ALA A 29 23.23 -6.45 5.58
N VAL A 30 23.85 -6.10 4.44
CA VAL A 30 24.22 -4.72 4.12
C VAL A 30 23.00 -3.82 4.05
N LEU A 31 21.92 -4.30 3.43
CA LEU A 31 20.67 -3.54 3.31
C LEU A 31 20.03 -3.27 4.68
N LEU A 32 20.02 -4.26 5.58
CA LEU A 32 19.51 -4.10 6.94
C LEU A 32 20.36 -3.11 7.75
N VAL A 33 21.69 -3.19 7.65
CA VAL A 33 22.58 -2.20 8.30
C VAL A 33 22.36 -0.80 7.73
N ALA A 34 22.26 -0.66 6.40
CA ALA A 34 21.96 0.61 5.76
C ALA A 34 20.61 1.18 6.20
N ALA A 35 19.61 0.33 6.42
CA ALA A 35 18.29 0.74 6.92
C ALA A 35 18.39 1.39 8.30
N VAL A 36 19.21 0.82 9.20
CA VAL A 36 19.49 1.40 10.53
C VAL A 36 20.24 2.72 10.41
N LEU A 37 21.24 2.80 9.53
CA LEU A 37 22.07 4.00 9.38
C LEU A 37 21.37 5.17 8.69
N THR A 38 20.29 4.90 7.95
CA THR A 38 19.53 5.91 7.19
C THR A 38 18.14 6.15 7.76
N GLU A 39 17.89 5.66 8.96
CA GLU A 39 16.64 5.75 9.70
C GLU A 39 16.23 7.21 9.96
N ARG A 40 14.93 7.52 9.86
CA ARG A 40 14.39 8.91 9.82
C ARG A 40 13.22 9.17 10.79
N THR A 41 12.83 8.21 11.62
CA THR A 41 11.81 8.41 12.66
C THR A 41 12.33 9.49 13.62
N GLY A 42 11.51 10.51 13.86
CA GLY A 42 11.89 11.71 14.62
C GLY A 42 12.36 12.91 13.79
N PHE A 43 12.48 12.80 12.47
CA PHE A 43 12.54 13.97 11.57
C PHE A 43 11.11 14.48 11.31
N SER A 44 10.40 14.92 12.35
CA SER A 44 9.04 15.43 12.22
C SER A 44 9.08 16.89 11.73
N GLU A 45 8.57 17.16 10.52
CA GLU A 45 8.20 18.51 10.13
C GLU A 45 6.90 18.91 10.87
N PRO A 46 6.77 20.17 11.34
CA PRO A 46 5.66 20.63 12.18
C PRO A 46 4.27 20.56 11.53
N ASP A 47 4.19 20.44 10.20
CA ASP A 47 2.93 20.39 9.42
C ASP A 47 2.62 18.96 8.91
N SER A 48 2.75 17.95 9.77
CA SER A 48 2.45 16.56 9.42
C SER A 48 1.07 16.14 9.94
N VAL A 49 0.36 15.31 9.15
CA VAL A 49 -0.78 14.52 9.63
C VAL A 49 -0.33 13.86 10.95
N PRO A 50 -0.96 14.16 12.09
CA PRO A 50 -0.52 13.73 13.39
C PRO A 50 -0.43 12.21 13.44
N PHE A 51 0.58 11.76 14.17
CA PHE A 51 0.79 10.35 14.47
C PHE A 51 -0.44 9.78 15.19
N PRO A 52 -0.77 8.50 14.98
CA PRO A 52 -1.69 7.83 15.90
C PRO A 52 -1.13 7.89 17.32
N SER A 53 -1.94 8.34 18.27
CA SER A 53 -1.62 8.28 19.69
C SER A 53 -1.38 6.81 20.11
N THR A 54 -0.50 6.60 21.08
CA THR A 54 -0.08 5.27 21.56
C THR A 54 -1.17 4.47 22.30
N GLU A 55 -2.42 4.94 22.33
CA GLU A 55 -3.54 4.34 23.09
C GLU A 55 -4.25 3.22 22.30
N LEU A 56 -3.47 2.34 21.67
CA LEU A 56 -3.97 1.21 20.86
C LEU A 56 -4.73 0.12 21.65
N VAL A 57 -4.77 0.19 22.98
CA VAL A 57 -5.43 -0.82 23.83
C VAL A 57 -6.74 -0.32 24.42
N GLU A 58 -6.92 0.99 24.61
CA GLU A 58 -8.18 1.57 25.11
C GLU A 58 -9.16 1.86 23.96
N GLU A 59 -8.70 2.37 22.81
CA GLU A 59 -9.55 2.66 21.64
C GLU A 59 -10.23 1.42 21.03
N MET A 60 -9.68 0.21 21.21
CA MET A 60 -10.32 -1.02 20.73
C MET A 60 -11.51 -1.45 21.59
N VAL A 61 -11.65 -0.91 22.81
CA VAL A 61 -12.71 -1.23 23.76
C VAL A 61 -13.79 -0.14 23.74
N ASP A 62 -13.42 1.12 23.53
CA ASP A 62 -14.32 2.26 23.46
C ASP A 62 -14.61 2.70 22.02
N ALA A 63 -15.18 1.80 21.22
CA ALA A 63 -15.80 2.16 19.94
C ALA A 63 -17.13 2.93 20.13
N GLU A 64 -17.13 3.94 21.00
CA GLU A 64 -18.13 5.00 20.95
C GLU A 64 -17.67 6.06 19.93
N LEU A 65 -18.64 6.60 19.20
CA LEU A 65 -18.45 7.63 18.17
C LEU A 65 -17.63 8.78 18.77
N GLY A 66 -16.34 8.87 18.40
CA GLY A 66 -15.45 9.91 18.87
C GLY A 66 -16.05 11.30 18.67
N ASP A 67 -15.90 12.14 19.68
CA ASP A 67 -16.38 13.53 19.68
C ASP A 67 -15.73 14.30 18.52
N ASP A 68 -16.50 15.15 17.83
CA ASP A 68 -16.06 15.89 16.62
C ASP A 68 -14.91 16.90 16.92
N ASP A 69 -14.66 17.21 18.20
CA ASP A 69 -13.82 18.34 18.64
C ASP A 69 -12.30 18.04 18.65
N ASP A 70 -11.88 16.76 18.55
CA ASP A 70 -10.46 16.34 18.57
C ASP A 70 -9.93 15.85 17.21
N ARG A 71 -10.69 16.09 16.13
CA ARG A 71 -10.36 15.57 14.79
C ARG A 71 -9.24 16.40 14.13
N ASP A 72 -8.23 15.70 13.63
CA ASP A 72 -7.11 16.32 12.92
C ASP A 72 -7.57 17.21 11.74
N THR A 73 -6.98 18.41 11.64
CA THR A 73 -7.35 19.47 10.69
C THR A 73 -7.20 18.99 9.24
N ASP A 74 -6.21 18.13 8.96
CA ASP A 74 -5.95 17.56 7.63
C ASP A 74 -7.00 16.52 7.22
N LEU A 75 -7.50 15.73 8.16
CA LEU A 75 -8.55 14.74 7.89
C LEU A 75 -9.92 15.41 7.77
N ALA A 76 -10.19 16.40 8.62
CA ALA A 76 -11.42 17.19 8.60
C ALA A 76 -11.63 17.92 7.25
N LEU A 77 -10.56 18.21 6.51
CA LEU A 77 -10.65 18.72 5.13
C LEU A 77 -11.53 17.83 4.25
N TYR A 78 -11.31 16.51 4.28
CA TYR A 78 -12.02 15.58 3.40
C TYR A 78 -13.49 15.40 3.81
N ASP A 79 -13.78 15.48 5.11
CA ASP A 79 -15.16 15.47 5.61
C ASP A 79 -15.94 16.69 5.14
N ARG A 80 -15.38 17.91 5.31
CA ARG A 80 -16.02 19.15 4.84
C ARG A 80 -16.28 19.14 3.33
N ILE A 81 -15.34 18.63 2.54
CA ILE A 81 -15.53 18.48 1.09
C ILE A 81 -16.70 17.54 0.80
N ALA A 82 -16.77 16.39 1.47
CA ALA A 82 -17.86 15.43 1.27
C ALA A 82 -19.23 15.99 1.70
N GLU A 83 -19.29 16.75 2.80
CA GLU A 83 -20.51 17.42 3.27
C GLU A 83 -21.03 18.44 2.26
N ARG A 84 -20.13 19.27 1.70
CA ARG A 84 -20.50 20.26 0.67
C ARG A 84 -20.99 19.59 -0.61
N VAL A 85 -20.36 18.48 -1.01
CA VAL A 85 -20.82 17.67 -2.16
C VAL A 85 -22.18 17.01 -1.86
N ALA A 86 -22.40 16.52 -0.64
CA ALA A 86 -23.70 15.98 -0.21
C ALA A 86 -24.81 17.04 -0.23
N ALA A 87 -24.46 18.30 0.07
CA ALA A 87 -25.35 19.46 -0.06
C ALA A 87 -25.62 19.89 -1.52
N GLY A 88 -24.99 19.22 -2.50
CA GLY A 88 -25.21 19.44 -3.93
C GLY A 88 -24.22 20.40 -4.59
N GLU A 89 -23.13 20.77 -3.91
CA GLU A 89 -22.07 21.57 -4.51
C GLU A 89 -21.21 20.76 -5.49
N ASP A 90 -20.66 21.42 -6.51
CA ASP A 90 -19.67 20.80 -7.39
C ASP A 90 -18.39 20.44 -6.61
N TYR A 91 -17.91 19.20 -6.80
CA TYR A 91 -16.73 18.69 -6.10
C TYR A 91 -15.50 19.59 -6.27
N TYR A 92 -15.22 20.05 -7.48
CA TYR A 92 -13.99 20.78 -7.77
C TYR A 92 -14.02 22.16 -7.10
N ALA A 93 -15.17 22.83 -7.13
CA ALA A 93 -15.39 24.09 -6.42
C ALA A 93 -15.22 23.93 -4.91
N ALA A 94 -15.85 22.90 -4.32
CA ALA A 94 -15.74 22.62 -2.89
C ALA A 94 -14.30 22.28 -2.48
N ALA A 95 -13.64 21.37 -3.20
CA ALA A 95 -12.28 20.93 -2.88
C ALA A 95 -11.26 22.07 -2.95
N VAL A 96 -11.29 22.87 -4.02
CA VAL A 96 -10.36 24.01 -4.18
C VAL A 96 -10.63 25.08 -3.12
N ALA A 97 -11.90 25.36 -2.81
CA ALA A 97 -12.25 26.35 -1.80
C ALA A 97 -11.79 25.93 -0.39
N GLU A 98 -12.03 24.67 0.01
CA GLU A 98 -11.61 24.14 1.31
C GLU A 98 -10.08 24.06 1.43
N GLN A 99 -9.39 23.59 0.39
CA GLN A 99 -7.93 23.56 0.40
C GLN A 99 -7.33 24.96 0.50
N ARG A 100 -7.87 25.94 -0.24
CA ARG A 100 -7.45 27.34 -0.14
C ARG A 100 -7.72 27.94 1.24
N ALA A 101 -8.85 27.62 1.85
CA ALA A 101 -9.20 28.11 3.19
C ALA A 101 -8.29 27.56 4.28
N GLY A 102 -7.82 26.31 4.12
CA GLY A 102 -6.87 25.66 5.03
C GLY A 102 -5.39 25.87 4.70
N ASP A 103 -5.05 26.76 3.75
CA ASP A 103 -3.68 26.97 3.24
C ASP A 103 -3.00 25.68 2.69
N PHE A 104 -3.81 24.71 2.28
CA PHE A 104 -3.33 23.49 1.64
C PHE A 104 -2.92 23.76 0.18
N PRO A 105 -1.91 23.04 -0.34
CA PRO A 105 -1.55 23.14 -1.75
C PRO A 105 -2.70 22.77 -2.69
N VAL A 106 -3.09 23.72 -3.55
CA VAL A 106 -3.98 23.45 -4.71
C VAL A 106 -3.20 23.39 -6.03
N ARG A 107 -1.92 23.76 -6.04
CA ARG A 107 -1.05 23.72 -7.24
C ARG A 107 0.11 22.74 -7.10
N PRO A 108 0.48 21.99 -8.16
CA PRO A 108 -0.27 21.82 -9.41
C PRO A 108 -1.58 21.06 -9.18
N GLY A 109 -2.50 21.05 -10.15
CA GLY A 109 -3.83 20.44 -9.97
C GLY A 109 -3.85 18.98 -9.51
N THR A 110 -2.72 18.27 -9.58
CA THR A 110 -2.54 16.93 -8.99
C THR A 110 -2.57 16.90 -7.46
N THR A 111 -2.55 18.05 -6.78
CA THR A 111 -2.71 18.13 -5.32
C THR A 111 -4.18 18.06 -4.88
N VAL A 112 -5.11 18.36 -5.80
CA VAL A 112 -6.54 18.08 -5.60
C VAL A 112 -6.76 16.58 -5.81
N ARG A 113 -7.44 15.92 -4.87
CA ARG A 113 -7.68 14.47 -4.94
C ARG A 113 -8.74 14.12 -5.99
N LEU A 114 -8.80 12.84 -6.36
CA LEU A 114 -9.85 12.35 -7.24
C LEU A 114 -11.22 12.42 -6.54
N PRO A 115 -12.29 12.77 -7.28
CA PRO A 115 -13.61 13.03 -6.69
C PRO A 115 -14.31 11.79 -6.11
N THR A 116 -13.90 10.59 -6.53
CA THR A 116 -14.63 9.35 -6.30
C THR A 116 -14.95 9.08 -4.84
N LEU A 117 -13.98 9.27 -3.94
CA LEU A 117 -14.18 9.01 -2.52
C LEU A 117 -15.10 10.05 -1.86
N ALA A 118 -15.02 11.31 -2.27
CA ALA A 118 -15.90 12.37 -1.76
C ALA A 118 -17.36 12.14 -2.16
N TYR A 119 -17.62 11.76 -3.42
CA TYR A 119 -18.97 11.37 -3.85
C TYR A 119 -19.46 10.11 -3.14
N LEU A 120 -18.60 9.12 -2.94
CA LEU A 120 -18.96 7.92 -2.20
C LEU A 120 -19.37 8.27 -0.76
N ASN A 121 -18.56 9.08 -0.06
CA ASN A 121 -18.88 9.56 1.28
C ASN A 121 -20.18 10.38 1.29
N ALA A 122 -20.39 11.27 0.32
CA ALA A 122 -21.61 12.06 0.20
C ALA A 122 -22.87 11.20 0.04
N TRP A 123 -22.78 10.03 -0.61
CA TRP A 123 -23.93 9.16 -0.84
C TRP A 123 -24.27 8.22 0.31
N ILE A 124 -23.26 7.69 1.00
CA ILE A 124 -23.45 6.63 2.02
C ILE A 124 -23.08 7.07 3.44
N GLY A 125 -22.47 8.25 3.59
CA GLY A 125 -21.96 8.79 4.84
C GLY A 125 -20.82 7.97 5.44
N GLN A 126 -20.29 8.46 6.57
CA GLN A 126 -19.22 7.78 7.29
C GLN A 126 -19.62 6.36 7.76
N GLY A 127 -20.86 6.18 8.24
CA GLY A 127 -21.37 4.86 8.62
C GLY A 127 -21.43 3.87 7.46
N GLY A 128 -21.84 4.33 6.27
CA GLY A 128 -21.83 3.50 5.06
C GLY A 128 -20.41 3.16 4.61
N LEU A 129 -19.47 4.10 4.72
CA LEU A 129 -18.04 3.85 4.47
C LEU A 129 -17.49 2.78 5.43
N ALA A 130 -17.84 2.82 6.71
CA ALA A 130 -17.42 1.81 7.68
C ALA A 130 -17.95 0.41 7.31
N VAL A 131 -19.24 0.30 6.96
CA VAL A 131 -19.82 -0.98 6.50
C VAL A 131 -19.12 -1.45 5.22
N LEU A 132 -18.87 -0.56 4.26
CA LEU A 132 -18.19 -0.91 3.02
C LEU A 132 -16.74 -1.37 3.27
N ALA A 133 -16.03 -0.72 4.20
CA ALA A 133 -14.67 -1.11 4.58
C ALA A 133 -14.66 -2.52 5.18
N VAL A 134 -15.62 -2.86 6.03
CA VAL A 134 -15.79 -4.23 6.57
C VAL A 134 -16.05 -5.23 5.44
N LEU A 135 -16.96 -4.92 4.51
CA LEU A 135 -17.28 -5.83 3.39
C LEU A 135 -16.07 -6.06 2.47
N VAL A 136 -15.33 -5.01 2.12
CA VAL A 136 -14.13 -5.12 1.29
C VAL A 136 -13.00 -5.83 2.04
N GLY A 137 -12.84 -5.57 3.34
CA GLY A 137 -11.92 -6.28 4.21
C GLY A 137 -12.21 -7.78 4.27
N LEU A 138 -13.46 -8.18 4.51
CA LEU A 138 -13.88 -9.59 4.51
C LEU A 138 -13.68 -10.24 3.13
N ALA A 139 -14.03 -9.55 2.05
CA ALA A 139 -13.79 -10.03 0.69
C ALA A 139 -12.29 -10.27 0.44
N THR A 140 -11.44 -9.38 0.95
CA THR A 140 -9.97 -9.47 0.84
C THR A 140 -9.45 -10.68 1.61
N LEU A 141 -9.94 -10.90 2.83
CA LEU A 141 -9.58 -12.08 3.63
C LEU A 141 -9.97 -13.38 2.92
N ILE A 142 -11.20 -13.46 2.38
CA ILE A 142 -11.68 -14.63 1.64
C ILE A 142 -10.84 -14.85 0.37
N ALA A 143 -10.50 -13.79 -0.35
CA ALA A 143 -9.68 -13.85 -1.54
C ALA A 143 -8.28 -14.40 -1.25
N TRP A 144 -7.62 -13.89 -0.20
CA TRP A 144 -6.30 -14.34 0.20
C TRP A 144 -6.27 -15.74 0.78
N TRP A 145 -7.30 -16.12 1.54
CA TRP A 145 -7.46 -17.49 2.00
C TRP A 145 -7.42 -18.48 0.82
N ARG A 146 -8.24 -18.22 -0.21
CA ARG A 146 -8.27 -19.04 -1.43
C ARG A 146 -6.97 -18.94 -2.23
N ARG A 147 -6.33 -17.77 -2.27
CA ARG A 147 -5.02 -17.58 -2.94
C ARG A 147 -3.94 -18.46 -2.35
N LEU A 148 -3.87 -18.52 -1.03
CA LEU A 148 -2.87 -19.30 -0.32
C LEU A 148 -3.10 -20.80 -0.48
N ASP A 149 -4.35 -21.24 -0.60
CA ASP A 149 -4.68 -22.65 -0.91
C ASP A 149 -4.26 -23.05 -2.32
N ASP A 150 -4.41 -22.16 -3.30
CA ASP A 150 -4.08 -22.44 -4.70
C ASP A 150 -2.57 -22.40 -4.98
N GLU A 151 -1.80 -21.65 -4.19
CA GLU A 151 -0.37 -21.42 -4.43
C GLU A 151 0.52 -22.40 -3.65
N PRO A 152 1.64 -22.87 -4.24
CA PRO A 152 2.42 -23.93 -3.64
C PRO A 152 3.13 -23.42 -2.37
N GLY A 153 2.97 -24.19 -1.28
CA GLY A 153 3.48 -23.81 0.05
C GLY A 153 2.66 -22.73 0.77
N GLY A 154 1.59 -22.21 0.15
CA GLY A 154 0.72 -21.21 0.76
C GLY A 154 -0.14 -21.77 1.89
N GLU A 155 -0.69 -22.99 1.73
CA GLU A 155 -1.53 -23.65 2.75
C GLU A 155 -0.81 -23.78 4.10
N GLU A 156 0.47 -24.21 4.11
CA GLU A 156 1.30 -24.36 5.32
C GLU A 156 1.48 -23.03 6.06
N HIS A 157 1.56 -21.93 5.32
CA HIS A 157 1.83 -20.59 5.85
C HIS A 157 0.55 -19.75 5.99
N ARG A 158 -0.62 -20.32 5.66
CA ARG A 158 -1.87 -19.58 5.47
C ARG A 158 -2.26 -18.78 6.70
N ASN A 159 -2.30 -19.43 7.87
CA ASN A 159 -2.76 -18.77 9.10
C ASN A 159 -1.87 -17.59 9.49
N ILE A 160 -0.54 -17.75 9.37
CA ILE A 160 0.43 -16.68 9.69
C ILE A 160 0.31 -15.56 8.65
N ALA A 161 0.22 -15.89 7.36
CA ALA A 161 0.06 -14.90 6.30
C ALA A 161 -1.25 -14.11 6.44
N MET A 162 -2.35 -14.77 6.82
CA MET A 162 -3.64 -14.13 7.09
C MET A 162 -3.60 -13.21 8.31
N LEU A 163 -2.93 -13.62 9.39
CA LEU A 163 -2.70 -12.75 10.55
C LEU A 163 -1.89 -11.51 10.14
N LEU A 164 -0.84 -11.68 9.35
CA LEU A 164 0.01 -10.58 8.87
C LEU A 164 -0.73 -9.64 7.90
N LEU A 165 -1.68 -10.16 7.11
CA LEU A 165 -2.57 -9.37 6.28
C LEU A 165 -3.48 -8.48 7.15
N VAL A 166 -4.06 -9.03 8.22
CA VAL A 166 -4.86 -8.25 9.19
C VAL A 166 -4.00 -7.20 9.89
N ILE A 167 -2.80 -7.55 10.35
CA ILE A 167 -1.86 -6.60 10.97
C ILE A 167 -1.49 -5.48 9.99
N GLY A 168 -1.23 -5.81 8.72
CA GLY A 168 -0.88 -4.83 7.69
C GLY A 168 -2.02 -3.89 7.30
N ALA A 169 -3.27 -4.38 7.36
CA ALA A 169 -4.46 -3.58 7.10
C ALA A 169 -4.95 -2.78 8.32
N GLY A 170 -4.56 -3.20 9.54
CA GLY A 170 -5.15 -2.73 10.79
C GLY A 170 -5.14 -1.22 10.97
N ILE A 171 -4.02 -0.54 10.68
CA ILE A 171 -3.94 0.92 10.80
C ILE A 171 -4.93 1.62 9.87
N GLY A 172 -5.03 1.17 8.62
CA GLY A 172 -5.93 1.79 7.66
C GLY A 172 -7.41 1.62 8.01
N LEU A 173 -7.77 0.67 8.86
CA LEU A 173 -9.17 0.41 9.23
C LEU A 173 -9.66 1.22 10.44
N LYS A 174 -8.83 2.11 11.00
CA LYS A 174 -9.30 3.11 11.97
C LYS A 174 -10.37 4.00 11.33
N ALA A 175 -11.44 4.32 12.06
CA ALA A 175 -12.58 5.07 11.53
C ALA A 175 -12.18 6.44 10.96
N GLU A 176 -11.29 7.14 11.66
CA GLU A 176 -10.69 8.42 11.26
C GLU A 176 -9.93 8.35 9.92
N TYR A 177 -9.37 7.19 9.56
CA TYR A 177 -8.59 7.03 8.32
C TYR A 177 -9.44 6.56 7.13
N LEU A 178 -10.74 6.32 7.32
CA LEU A 178 -11.64 5.96 6.22
C LEU A 178 -11.83 7.10 5.22
N VAL A 179 -11.45 8.33 5.54
CA VAL A 179 -11.42 9.45 4.57
C VAL A 179 -10.13 9.49 3.74
N LEU A 180 -9.11 8.72 4.12
CA LEU A 180 -7.86 8.63 3.39
C LEU A 180 -8.00 7.73 2.16
N HIS A 181 -7.57 8.26 1.02
CA HIS A 181 -7.73 7.60 -0.26
C HIS A 181 -6.79 6.39 -0.38
N GLU A 182 -5.64 6.44 0.29
CA GLU A 182 -4.64 5.37 0.33
C GLU A 182 -5.14 4.11 1.04
N VAL A 183 -5.99 4.25 2.06
CA VAL A 183 -6.61 3.12 2.77
C VAL A 183 -7.47 2.31 1.80
N TRP A 184 -8.38 2.99 1.10
CA TRP A 184 -9.26 2.36 0.12
C TRP A 184 -8.49 1.75 -1.04
N ALA A 185 -7.52 2.50 -1.58
CA ALA A 185 -6.66 1.98 -2.63
C ALA A 185 -5.89 0.74 -2.16
N GLY A 186 -5.31 0.76 -0.96
CA GLY A 186 -4.55 -0.36 -0.41
C GLY A 186 -5.38 -1.63 -0.25
N VAL A 187 -6.55 -1.54 0.37
CA VAL A 187 -7.41 -2.73 0.58
C VAL A 187 -7.99 -3.24 -0.74
N LEU A 188 -8.34 -2.36 -1.69
CA LEU A 188 -8.83 -2.77 -3.02
C LEU A 188 -7.72 -3.40 -3.88
N LEU A 189 -6.48 -2.91 -3.78
CA LEU A 189 -5.33 -3.55 -4.42
C LEU A 189 -5.00 -4.90 -3.77
N ALA A 190 -5.11 -5.01 -2.45
CA ALA A 190 -4.97 -6.28 -1.75
C ALA A 190 -6.04 -7.28 -2.19
N LEU A 191 -7.30 -6.85 -2.32
CA LEU A 191 -8.39 -7.66 -2.88
C LEU A 191 -8.08 -8.09 -4.32
N SER A 192 -7.71 -7.12 -5.16
CA SER A 192 -7.35 -7.34 -6.57
C SER A 192 -6.25 -8.41 -6.70
N PHE A 193 -5.19 -8.29 -5.90
CA PHE A 193 -4.10 -9.24 -5.88
C PHE A 193 -4.56 -10.63 -5.40
N GLY A 194 -5.37 -10.69 -4.34
CA GLY A 194 -5.88 -11.95 -3.79
C GLY A 194 -6.78 -12.72 -4.76
N VAL A 195 -7.67 -12.02 -5.48
CA VAL A 195 -8.62 -12.67 -6.42
C VAL A 195 -8.01 -12.96 -7.79
N HIS A 196 -6.91 -12.30 -8.16
CA HIS A 196 -6.29 -12.47 -9.48
C HIS A 196 -5.86 -13.92 -9.72
N ARG A 197 -6.28 -14.48 -10.86
CA ARG A 197 -5.74 -15.72 -11.43
C ARG A 197 -5.60 -15.55 -12.95
N PRO A 198 -4.57 -16.14 -13.58
CA PRO A 198 -4.50 -16.22 -15.04
C PRO A 198 -5.80 -16.81 -15.62
N GLY A 199 -6.37 -16.14 -16.62
CA GLY A 199 -7.66 -16.52 -17.23
C GLY A 199 -8.92 -16.17 -16.42
N LYS A 200 -8.82 -15.72 -15.17
CA LYS A 200 -9.94 -15.26 -14.33
C LYS A 200 -9.61 -13.92 -13.65
N TRP A 201 -9.33 -12.90 -14.45
CA TRP A 201 -8.86 -11.59 -13.99
C TRP A 201 -9.98 -10.56 -13.81
N GLY A 202 -11.23 -10.85 -14.18
CA GLY A 202 -12.32 -9.86 -14.19
C GLY A 202 -12.57 -9.17 -12.84
N LEU A 203 -12.64 -9.93 -11.75
CA LEU A 203 -12.80 -9.36 -10.40
C LEU A 203 -11.58 -8.57 -9.95
N ALA A 204 -10.37 -9.03 -10.30
CA ALA A 204 -9.14 -8.29 -9.99
C ALA A 204 -9.11 -6.95 -10.72
N TRP A 205 -9.50 -6.96 -12.00
CA TRP A 205 -9.60 -5.77 -12.82
C TRP A 205 -10.60 -4.76 -12.24
N LEU A 206 -11.78 -5.21 -11.80
CA LEU A 206 -12.78 -4.34 -11.17
C LEU A 206 -12.26 -3.73 -9.86
N ALA A 207 -11.64 -4.53 -9.00
CA ALA A 207 -11.07 -4.04 -7.74
C ALA A 207 -9.93 -3.04 -7.98
N ALA A 208 -9.04 -3.31 -8.94
CA ALA A 208 -7.97 -2.39 -9.32
C ALA A 208 -8.50 -1.11 -9.98
N ALA A 209 -9.55 -1.21 -10.80
CA ALA A 209 -10.21 -0.05 -11.39
C ALA A 209 -10.84 0.85 -10.33
N ALA A 210 -11.50 0.26 -9.32
CA ALA A 210 -12.02 0.99 -8.18
C ALA A 210 -10.89 1.66 -7.37
N ALA A 211 -9.79 0.96 -7.12
CA ALA A 211 -8.62 1.52 -6.45
C ALA A 211 -8.05 2.73 -7.23
N LEU A 212 -7.93 2.59 -8.55
CA LEU A 212 -7.38 3.64 -9.43
C LEU A 212 -8.33 4.83 -9.58
N ALA A 213 -9.64 4.62 -9.51
CA ALA A 213 -10.63 5.69 -9.48
C ALA A 213 -10.57 6.52 -8.18
N ILE A 214 -10.11 5.92 -7.08
CA ILE A 214 -9.93 6.61 -5.79
C ILE A 214 -8.53 7.24 -5.70
N ARG A 215 -7.49 6.54 -6.15
CA ARG A 215 -6.10 6.97 -5.99
C ARG A 215 -5.23 6.61 -7.19
N GLU A 216 -4.57 7.62 -7.74
CA GLU A 216 -3.59 7.50 -8.81
C GLU A 216 -2.36 6.65 -8.41
N HIS A 217 -2.05 6.57 -7.11
CA HIS A 217 -0.99 5.70 -6.58
C HIS A 217 -1.26 4.21 -6.81
N ALA A 218 -2.46 3.80 -7.23
CA ALA A 218 -2.73 2.43 -7.65
C ALA A 218 -2.16 2.10 -9.05
N LEU A 219 -1.73 3.09 -9.83
CA LEU A 219 -1.26 2.90 -11.20
C LEU A 219 -0.07 1.93 -11.32
N PRO A 220 0.98 1.98 -10.46
CA PRO A 220 2.09 1.02 -10.53
C PRO A 220 1.65 -0.45 -10.42
N PHE A 221 0.65 -0.75 -9.60
CA PHE A 221 0.06 -2.09 -9.52
C PHE A 221 -0.57 -2.52 -10.85
N VAL A 222 -1.37 -1.64 -11.46
CA VAL A 222 -2.05 -1.91 -12.74
C VAL A 222 -1.04 -2.13 -13.87
N LEU A 223 0.02 -1.33 -13.90
CA LEU A 223 1.12 -1.49 -14.86
C LEU A 223 1.85 -2.82 -14.65
N LEU A 224 2.11 -3.22 -13.40
CA LEU A 224 2.75 -4.50 -13.11
C LEU A 224 1.87 -5.69 -13.53
N MET A 225 0.55 -5.62 -13.30
CA MET A 225 -0.39 -6.62 -13.79
C MET A 225 -0.37 -6.74 -15.32
N GLY A 226 -0.36 -5.61 -16.03
CA GLY A 226 -0.19 -5.57 -17.48
C GLY A 226 1.14 -6.19 -17.93
N ALA A 227 2.25 -5.89 -17.26
CA ALA A 227 3.56 -6.45 -17.56
C ALA A 227 3.59 -7.99 -17.38
N PHE A 228 2.94 -8.52 -16.34
CA PHE A 228 2.80 -9.96 -16.13
C PHE A 228 1.92 -10.62 -17.19
N ALA A 229 0.82 -9.98 -17.59
CA ALA A 229 -0.02 -10.45 -18.69
C ALA A 229 0.76 -10.51 -20.02
N LEU A 230 1.56 -9.48 -20.31
CA LEU A 230 2.46 -9.44 -21.46
C LEU A 230 3.50 -10.58 -21.40
N PHE A 231 4.13 -10.78 -20.23
CA PHE A 231 5.11 -11.85 -20.03
C PHE A 231 4.51 -13.25 -20.27
N ARG A 232 3.28 -13.47 -19.79
CA ARG A 232 2.50 -14.69 -20.06
C ARG A 232 1.98 -14.78 -21.49
N ARG A 233 2.12 -13.72 -22.30
CA ARG A 233 1.53 -13.57 -23.63
C ARG A 233 0.00 -13.70 -23.64
N ASP A 234 -0.66 -13.35 -22.53
CA ASP A 234 -2.12 -13.28 -22.47
C ASP A 234 -2.57 -11.91 -23.01
N TRP A 235 -2.75 -11.85 -24.33
CA TRP A 235 -3.13 -10.62 -25.02
C TRP A 235 -4.49 -10.07 -24.58
N ARG A 236 -5.40 -10.93 -24.10
CA ARG A 236 -6.72 -10.49 -23.63
C ARG A 236 -6.60 -9.78 -22.30
N GLU A 237 -5.85 -10.38 -21.38
CA GLU A 237 -5.57 -9.76 -20.09
C GLU A 237 -4.74 -8.47 -20.25
N LEU A 238 -3.72 -8.49 -21.12
CA LEU A 238 -2.92 -7.30 -21.42
C LEU A 238 -3.78 -6.16 -21.98
N ALA A 239 -4.67 -6.45 -22.93
CA ALA A 239 -5.57 -5.46 -23.50
C ALA A 239 -6.49 -4.85 -22.43
N ALA A 240 -6.97 -5.65 -21.47
CA ALA A 240 -7.81 -5.17 -20.38
C ALA A 240 -7.05 -4.21 -19.45
N TRP A 241 -5.84 -4.57 -19.01
CA TRP A 241 -5.01 -3.70 -18.17
C TRP A 241 -4.58 -2.43 -18.90
N THR A 242 -4.22 -2.55 -20.18
CA THR A 242 -3.89 -1.39 -21.03
C THR A 242 -5.09 -0.47 -21.21
N GLY A 243 -6.27 -1.03 -21.48
CA GLY A 243 -7.52 -0.28 -21.57
C GLY A 243 -7.83 0.49 -20.29
N LEU A 244 -7.62 -0.13 -19.12
CA LEU A 244 -7.80 0.54 -17.82
C LEU A 244 -6.86 1.75 -17.68
N VAL A 245 -5.58 1.60 -18.04
CA VAL A 245 -4.62 2.72 -18.02
C VAL A 245 -5.05 3.85 -18.96
N LEU A 246 -5.52 3.54 -20.16
CA LEU A 246 -5.98 4.54 -21.12
C LEU A 246 -7.23 5.29 -20.63
N VAL A 247 -8.22 4.55 -20.11
CA VAL A 247 -9.42 5.16 -19.53
C VAL A 247 -9.04 6.05 -18.35
N PHE A 248 -8.18 5.57 -17.46
CA PHE A 248 -7.69 6.37 -16.34
C PHE A 248 -6.96 7.64 -16.80
N ALA A 249 -6.10 7.55 -17.81
CA ALA A 249 -5.39 8.72 -18.34
C ALA A 249 -6.36 9.79 -18.87
N VAL A 250 -7.45 9.38 -19.55
CA VAL A 250 -8.49 10.29 -20.02
C VAL A 250 -9.25 10.93 -18.85
N VAL A 251 -9.67 10.12 -17.87
CA VAL A 251 -10.39 10.61 -16.67
C VAL A 251 -9.51 11.56 -15.87
N TRP A 252 -8.23 11.23 -15.69
CA TRP A 252 -7.28 12.04 -14.95
C TRP A 252 -6.98 13.36 -15.67
N ALA A 253 -6.84 13.34 -17.01
CA ALA A 253 -6.71 14.57 -17.79
C ALA A 253 -7.95 15.46 -17.68
N ALA A 254 -9.15 14.88 -17.72
CA ALA A 254 -10.40 15.63 -17.50
C ALA A 254 -10.48 16.21 -16.09
N HIS A 255 -10.08 15.44 -15.07
CA HIS A 255 -9.98 15.91 -13.70
C HIS A 255 -9.03 17.11 -13.58
N LEU A 256 -7.83 17.02 -14.18
CA LEU A 256 -6.86 18.12 -14.16
C LEU A 256 -7.38 19.36 -14.89
N ALA A 257 -8.10 19.20 -16.01
CA ALA A 257 -8.70 20.33 -16.73
C ALA A 257 -9.77 21.07 -15.90
N GLN A 258 -10.60 20.33 -15.15
CA GLN A 258 -11.60 20.91 -14.25
C GLN A 258 -10.95 21.68 -13.09
N VAL A 259 -9.89 21.11 -12.51
CA VAL A 259 -9.12 21.75 -11.44
C VAL A 259 -8.40 23.00 -11.92
N ASP A 260 -7.75 22.94 -13.09
CA ASP A 260 -6.99 24.06 -13.66
C ASP A 260 -7.87 25.29 -13.92
N ALA A 261 -9.15 25.08 -14.26
CA ALA A 261 -10.13 26.16 -14.42
C ALA A 261 -10.46 26.93 -13.13
N LEU A 262 -10.10 26.40 -11.95
CA LEU A 262 -10.42 26.97 -10.63
C LEU A 262 -9.18 27.50 -9.88
N ILE A 263 -8.00 27.26 -10.42
CA ILE A 263 -6.72 27.63 -9.81
C ILE A 263 -6.25 28.99 -10.35
N SER A 264 -5.58 29.75 -9.49
CA SER A 264 -4.93 31.02 -9.79
C SER A 264 -3.44 31.02 -9.42
N GLU A 265 -2.67 32.01 -9.88
CA GLU A 265 -1.25 32.10 -9.50
C GLU A 265 -1.01 32.42 -8.02
N ALA A 266 -1.99 33.05 -7.36
CA ALA A 266 -1.95 33.40 -5.95
C ALA A 266 -2.11 32.18 -5.03
N ASP A 267 -2.54 31.04 -5.58
CA ASP A 267 -2.84 29.86 -4.80
C ASP A 267 -1.59 29.14 -4.24
N PRO A 268 -1.70 28.52 -3.05
CA PRO A 268 -0.62 27.77 -2.43
C PRO A 268 -0.06 26.69 -3.36
N ARG A 269 1.27 26.66 -3.48
CA ARG A 269 1.99 25.74 -4.36
C ARG A 269 2.64 24.63 -3.54
N SER A 270 2.38 23.40 -3.91
CA SER A 270 3.06 22.25 -3.33
C SER A 270 4.55 22.31 -3.66
N PRO A 271 5.42 22.07 -2.66
CA PRO A 271 6.81 21.73 -2.92
C PRO A 271 6.93 20.52 -3.85
N ALA A 272 8.11 20.36 -4.46
CA ALA A 272 8.40 19.26 -5.37
C ALA A 272 8.21 17.89 -4.69
N TRP A 273 7.63 16.94 -5.41
CA TRP A 273 7.45 15.57 -4.91
C TRP A 273 8.69 14.68 -5.11
N LEU A 274 9.59 15.01 -6.05
CA LEU A 274 10.85 14.30 -6.22
C LEU A 274 11.87 14.82 -5.21
N VAL A 275 12.12 14.04 -4.14
CA VAL A 275 12.94 14.46 -2.98
C VAL A 275 14.20 13.59 -2.81
N LEU A 276 14.24 12.39 -3.40
CA LEU A 276 15.38 11.47 -3.33
C LEU A 276 15.81 11.13 -1.88
N ARG A 277 14.83 10.72 -1.06
CA ARG A 277 15.03 10.38 0.37
C ARG A 277 15.85 9.11 0.61
N GLY A 278 16.10 8.32 -0.43
CA GLY A 278 16.88 7.09 -0.34
C GLY A 278 16.21 6.03 0.54
N LEU A 279 17.00 5.10 1.07
CA LEU A 279 16.48 3.97 1.84
C LEU A 279 15.68 4.39 3.08
N GLY A 280 16.08 5.50 3.72
CA GLY A 280 15.36 6.09 4.85
C GLY A 280 13.94 6.53 4.51
N GLY A 281 13.70 7.01 3.28
CA GLY A 281 12.35 7.38 2.84
C GLY A 281 11.43 6.18 2.68
N TRP A 282 11.96 5.08 2.18
CA TRP A 282 11.24 3.81 2.13
C TRP A 282 10.90 3.33 3.54
N THR A 283 11.90 3.18 4.40
CA THR A 283 11.68 2.63 5.74
C THR A 283 10.74 3.51 6.57
N LEU A 284 10.88 4.84 6.51
CA LEU A 284 9.97 5.76 7.20
C LEU A 284 8.51 5.55 6.76
N ASN A 285 8.24 5.53 5.45
CA ASN A 285 6.87 5.43 4.94
C ASN A 285 6.15 4.18 5.45
N ILE A 286 6.81 3.01 5.39
CA ILE A 286 6.21 1.76 5.87
C ILE A 286 6.13 1.74 7.41
N THR A 287 7.16 2.22 8.11
CA THR A 287 7.16 2.26 9.59
C THR A 287 5.97 3.06 10.11
N GLU A 288 5.81 4.31 9.66
CA GLU A 288 4.75 5.21 10.15
C GLU A 288 3.35 4.80 9.67
N SER A 289 3.24 4.07 8.55
CA SER A 289 1.96 3.55 8.04
C SER A 289 1.62 2.15 8.54
N SER A 290 2.35 1.62 9.53
CA SER A 290 2.15 0.26 10.05
C SER A 290 2.35 0.17 11.55
N VAL A 291 2.04 -0.98 12.14
CA VAL A 291 2.27 -1.25 13.57
C VAL A 291 3.74 -1.09 14.01
N LEU A 292 4.68 -0.96 13.06
CA LEU A 292 6.09 -0.74 13.37
C LEU A 292 6.39 0.66 13.92
N HIS A 293 5.47 1.63 13.82
CA HIS A 293 5.61 2.93 14.49
C HIS A 293 5.73 2.81 16.02
N LEU A 294 5.31 1.68 16.60
CA LEU A 294 5.37 1.39 18.03
C LEU A 294 6.75 0.93 18.53
N VAL A 295 7.66 0.57 17.62
CA VAL A 295 9.01 0.11 18.01
C VAL A 295 10.05 1.15 17.62
N PRO A 296 11.20 1.22 18.33
CA PRO A 296 12.25 2.20 18.02
C PRO A 296 12.67 2.12 16.55
N GLY A 297 12.86 3.28 15.90
CA GLY A 297 13.16 3.38 14.47
C GLY A 297 14.30 2.49 14.00
N TRP A 298 15.40 2.42 14.78
CA TRP A 298 16.55 1.56 14.48
C TRP A 298 16.19 0.07 14.37
N LEU A 299 15.10 -0.38 15.02
CA LEU A 299 14.56 -1.73 14.90
C LEU A 299 13.47 -1.79 13.84
N ALA A 300 12.60 -0.78 13.73
CA ALA A 300 11.54 -0.72 12.73
C ALA A 300 12.09 -0.78 11.30
N ALA A 301 13.12 0.02 11.00
CA ALA A 301 13.69 0.13 9.66
C ALA A 301 14.17 -1.21 9.06
N PRO A 302 14.97 -2.05 9.75
CA PRO A 302 15.30 -3.36 9.23
C PRO A 302 14.09 -4.30 9.15
N LEU A 303 13.14 -4.21 10.10
CA LEU A 303 11.90 -4.99 10.05
C LEU A 303 11.02 -4.64 8.84
N VAL A 304 11.06 -3.40 8.33
CA VAL A 304 10.33 -3.05 7.11
C VAL A 304 10.80 -3.86 5.89
N LEU A 305 12.09 -4.21 5.82
CA LEU A 305 12.69 -4.80 4.61
C LEU A 305 12.65 -6.33 4.58
N LEU A 306 12.57 -6.99 5.74
CA LEU A 306 12.54 -8.45 5.84
C LEU A 306 11.42 -9.13 5.04
N PRO A 307 10.18 -8.60 4.96
CA PRO A 307 9.13 -9.20 4.15
C PRO A 307 9.52 -9.41 2.68
N LEU A 308 10.35 -8.54 2.10
CA LEU A 308 10.83 -8.70 0.71
C LEU A 308 11.59 -10.00 0.52
N LEU A 309 12.37 -10.42 1.52
CA LEU A 309 13.10 -11.69 1.48
C LEU A 309 12.15 -12.88 1.44
N GLY A 310 11.05 -12.80 2.20
CA GLY A 310 10.02 -13.82 2.21
C GLY A 310 9.25 -13.90 0.89
N TRP A 311 8.82 -12.76 0.35
CA TRP A 311 8.20 -12.66 -0.98
C TRP A 311 9.14 -13.21 -2.07
N ALA A 312 10.41 -12.81 -2.07
CA ALA A 312 11.42 -13.33 -3.00
C ALA A 312 11.65 -14.83 -2.83
N GLY A 313 11.66 -15.33 -1.58
CA GLY A 313 11.88 -16.72 -1.26
C GLY A 313 10.72 -17.63 -1.65
N TRP A 314 9.51 -17.10 -1.84
CA TRP A 314 8.33 -17.84 -2.30
C TRP A 314 8.37 -17.99 -3.82
N LYS A 315 8.63 -19.21 -4.29
CA LYS A 315 8.68 -19.51 -5.73
C LYS A 315 7.29 -19.86 -6.24
N SER A 316 6.50 -18.82 -6.45
CA SER A 316 5.17 -18.82 -7.04
C SER A 316 4.94 -17.54 -7.85
N ASP A 317 3.87 -17.50 -8.64
CA ASP A 317 3.48 -16.28 -9.36
C ASP A 317 3.10 -15.17 -8.38
N ALA A 318 2.38 -15.52 -7.30
CA ALA A 318 2.10 -14.59 -6.20
C ALA A 318 3.39 -14.08 -5.54
N GLY A 319 4.33 -14.97 -5.23
CA GLY A 319 5.60 -14.64 -4.60
C GLY A 319 6.42 -13.64 -5.42
N LEU A 320 6.57 -13.91 -6.72
CA LEU A 320 7.28 -13.03 -7.64
C LEU A 320 6.55 -11.68 -7.84
N PHE A 321 5.24 -11.70 -8.03
CA PHE A 321 4.46 -10.47 -8.18
C PHE A 321 4.56 -9.60 -6.93
N GLY A 322 4.34 -10.17 -5.74
CA GLY A 322 4.45 -9.46 -4.48
C GLY A 322 5.84 -8.87 -4.29
N PHE A 323 6.91 -9.64 -4.54
CA PHE A 323 8.28 -9.13 -4.46
C PHE A 323 8.51 -7.90 -5.36
N LEU A 324 8.11 -7.97 -6.63
CA LEU A 324 8.30 -6.87 -7.58
C LEU A 324 7.43 -5.66 -7.24
N LEU A 325 6.20 -5.88 -6.77
CA LEU A 325 5.29 -4.83 -6.33
C LEU A 325 5.89 -4.06 -5.16
N PHE A 326 6.24 -4.75 -4.08
CA PHE A 326 6.73 -4.12 -2.86
C PHE A 326 8.12 -3.50 -3.04
N LEU A 327 9.00 -4.12 -3.83
CA LEU A 327 10.25 -3.50 -4.24
C LEU A 327 10.01 -2.23 -5.06
N GLY A 328 9.06 -2.25 -5.99
CA GLY A 328 8.71 -1.10 -6.83
C GLY A 328 8.18 0.08 -6.02
N TYR A 329 7.23 -0.16 -5.11
CA TYR A 329 6.74 0.88 -4.19
C TYR A 329 7.83 1.36 -3.22
N GLY A 330 8.67 0.44 -2.73
CA GLY A 330 9.85 0.79 -1.95
C GLY A 330 10.75 1.80 -2.65
N VAL A 331 11.14 1.49 -3.90
CA VAL A 331 11.91 2.41 -4.74
C VAL A 331 11.15 3.71 -5.00
N PHE A 332 9.84 3.67 -5.21
CA PHE A 332 9.02 4.87 -5.34
C PHE A 332 9.14 5.77 -4.10
N PHE A 333 9.05 5.23 -2.88
CA PHE A 333 9.21 6.00 -1.64
C PHE A 333 10.65 6.50 -1.41
N MET A 334 11.66 5.84 -1.98
CA MET A 334 13.03 6.37 -1.98
C MET A 334 13.16 7.63 -2.84
N LEU A 335 12.37 7.75 -3.90
CA LEU A 335 12.50 8.80 -4.91
C LEU A 335 11.52 9.95 -4.67
N ALA A 336 10.27 9.62 -4.31
CA ALA A 336 9.14 10.53 -4.30
C ALA A 336 8.37 10.52 -2.97
N GLY A 337 7.74 11.67 -2.68
CA GLY A 337 6.99 11.92 -1.44
C GLY A 337 7.90 12.43 -0.33
N ARG A 338 7.44 13.44 0.40
CA ARG A 338 8.14 14.04 1.54
C ARG A 338 7.98 13.18 2.79
N ASP A 339 8.66 13.54 3.87
CA ASP A 339 8.55 12.83 5.15
C ASP A 339 7.09 12.86 5.68
N ASN A 340 6.36 13.97 5.49
CA ASN A 340 4.93 14.08 5.80
C ASN A 340 3.98 13.34 4.82
N ASN A 341 4.51 12.63 3.83
CA ASN A 341 3.74 11.76 2.93
C ASN A 341 3.88 10.28 3.28
N PHE A 342 4.19 9.96 4.53
CA PHE A 342 4.37 8.58 4.98
C PHE A 342 3.16 7.70 4.66
N TYR A 343 1.94 8.24 4.82
CA TYR A 343 0.66 7.56 4.58
C TYR A 343 0.49 7.02 3.15
N TRP A 344 1.33 7.45 2.18
CA TRP A 344 1.37 6.84 0.84
C TRP A 344 1.66 5.33 0.87
N ALA A 345 2.33 4.84 1.92
CA ALA A 345 2.58 3.43 2.14
C ALA A 345 1.31 2.61 2.42
N LEU A 346 0.21 3.22 2.89
CA LEU A 346 -1.05 2.51 3.13
C LEU A 346 -1.60 1.80 1.87
N VAL A 347 -1.17 2.23 0.67
CA VAL A 347 -1.47 1.57 -0.61
C VAL A 347 -0.91 0.14 -0.70
N VAL A 348 0.12 -0.21 0.09
CA VAL A 348 0.79 -1.52 0.03
C VAL A 348 0.88 -2.24 1.37
N THR A 349 0.73 -1.53 2.49
CA THR A 349 0.84 -2.13 3.83
C THR A 349 -0.07 -3.33 4.08
N PRO A 350 -1.32 -3.43 3.53
CA PRO A 350 -2.18 -4.59 3.77
C PRO A 350 -1.48 -5.92 3.46
N CYS A 351 -0.82 -6.02 2.31
CA CYS A 351 -0.15 -7.24 1.89
C CYS A 351 1.36 -7.26 2.20
N TRP A 352 1.97 -6.11 2.55
CA TRP A 352 3.42 -5.98 2.74
C TRP A 352 3.97 -7.07 3.69
N PHE A 353 3.37 -7.16 4.89
CA PHE A 353 3.87 -8.00 5.96
C PHE A 353 3.64 -9.49 5.74
N MET A 354 2.76 -9.92 4.83
CA MET A 354 2.55 -11.35 4.56
C MET A 354 3.85 -12.06 4.15
N GLY A 355 4.82 -11.32 3.59
CA GLY A 355 6.16 -11.84 3.29
C GLY A 355 6.85 -12.45 4.51
N TYR A 356 6.58 -11.95 5.72
CA TYR A 356 7.14 -12.51 6.96
C TYR A 356 6.83 -13.99 7.16
N ALA A 357 5.67 -14.46 6.68
CA ALA A 357 5.30 -15.87 6.78
C ALA A 357 6.38 -16.78 6.16
N PHE A 358 7.07 -16.32 5.12
CA PHE A 358 8.07 -17.10 4.39
C PHE A 358 9.52 -16.81 4.79
N VAL A 359 9.77 -15.80 5.64
CA VAL A 359 11.14 -15.38 6.05
C VAL A 359 11.91 -16.48 6.78
N PRO A 360 11.35 -17.19 7.79
CA PRO A 360 12.10 -18.23 8.50
C PRO A 360 12.63 -19.33 7.57
N ARG A 361 11.80 -19.74 6.61
CA ARG A 361 12.18 -20.73 5.59
C ARG A 361 13.22 -20.14 4.63
N ALA A 362 12.99 -18.92 4.12
CA ALA A 362 13.91 -18.27 3.18
C ALA A 362 15.34 -18.16 3.77
N LEU A 363 15.46 -17.73 5.03
CA LEU A 363 16.74 -17.64 5.73
C LEU A 363 17.41 -19.00 5.91
N ARG A 364 16.65 -20.02 6.32
CA ARG A 364 17.16 -21.39 6.46
C ARG A 364 17.69 -21.93 5.14
N SER A 365 16.97 -21.70 4.04
CA SER A 365 17.33 -22.20 2.72
C SER A 365 18.52 -21.46 2.11
N LEU A 366 18.64 -20.14 2.34
CA LEU A 366 19.84 -19.38 2.00
C LEU A 366 21.06 -19.88 2.76
N TRP A 367 20.92 -20.08 4.08
CA TRP A 367 22.01 -20.59 4.92
C TRP A 367 22.49 -21.97 4.49
N ASN A 368 21.57 -22.90 4.23
CA ASN A 368 21.91 -24.24 3.78
C ASN A 368 22.59 -24.22 2.40
N SER A 369 22.03 -23.46 1.46
CA SER A 369 22.57 -23.37 0.10
C SER A 369 23.96 -22.73 0.09
N ALA A 370 24.18 -21.69 0.89
CA ALA A 370 25.50 -21.07 1.06
C ALA A 370 26.56 -22.05 1.61
N ARG A 371 26.14 -23.06 2.37
CA ARG A 371 26.99 -24.15 2.86
C ARG A 371 27.11 -25.32 1.88
N GLY A 372 26.48 -25.25 0.71
CA GLY A 372 26.44 -26.33 -0.28
C GLY A 372 25.56 -27.52 0.12
N ARG A 373 24.54 -27.31 0.96
CA ARG A 373 23.61 -28.35 1.43
C ARG A 373 22.28 -28.31 0.69
#